data_AF-A0A2J4ZLE3-F1
#
_entry.id   AF-A0A2J4ZLE3-F1
#
_cell.length_a   1.000
_cell.length_b   1.000
_cell.length_c   1.000
_cell.angle_alpha   90.00
_cell.angle_beta   90.00
_cell.angle_gamma   90.00
#
_symmetry.space_group_name_H-M   'P 1'
#
loop_
_entity.id
_entity.type
_entity.pdbx_description
1 polymer ?
#
loop_
_entity_poly.entity_id
_entity_poly.type
_entity_poly.pdbx_seq_one_letter_code
_entity_poly.pdbx_strand_id
1 'polypeptide(L)'
;MRSELTFLAGLLAMPYAWADLQAKPHTGVAGIDFESQVGYDVGYNDNVTWQRYGGNEIGSAYQGVKPIFKAIGERYEDRYLLMYSGDYRRYASDSADNRDNHFFMFNGKWRFGSMHGLSLDLDETFGHEERGRDTTEGFLPEQFKEFGINKPIATRFFNSELRYSYGAPEGRGKAEVALMHKQLRFRNLDSIEDASADFHYY
;
A
#
# COMPACT_ATOMS: atom_id res chain seq x y z
N MET A 1 -52.03 3.06 -24.67
CA MET A 1 -51.21 2.10 -23.90
C MET A 1 -49.97 1.62 -24.68
N ARG A 2 -49.15 2.51 -25.27
CA ARG A 2 -47.86 2.13 -25.89
C ARG A 2 -46.70 3.09 -25.55
N SER A 3 -46.98 4.24 -24.92
CA SER A 3 -45.99 5.26 -24.55
C SER A 3 -45.42 5.11 -23.13
N GLU A 4 -46.14 4.45 -22.22
CA GLU A 4 -45.68 4.31 -20.82
C GLU A 4 -44.61 3.22 -20.65
N LEU A 5 -44.59 2.21 -21.52
CA LEU A 5 -43.59 1.15 -21.51
C LEU A 5 -42.23 1.58 -22.08
N THR A 6 -42.18 2.64 -22.90
CA THR A 6 -40.93 3.12 -23.50
C THR A 6 -40.10 3.95 -22.52
N PHE A 7 -40.74 4.60 -21.54
CA PHE A 7 -40.04 5.39 -20.51
C PHE A 7 -39.28 4.52 -19.50
N LEU A 8 -39.80 3.33 -19.17
CA LEU A 8 -39.15 2.44 -18.21
C LEU A 8 -37.88 1.76 -18.77
N ALA A 9 -37.86 1.48 -20.07
CA ALA A 9 -36.70 0.88 -20.73
C ALA A 9 -35.51 1.85 -20.87
N GLY A 10 -35.77 3.16 -20.96
CA GLY A 10 -34.72 4.18 -21.05
C GLY A 10 -33.95 4.41 -19.75
N LEU A 11 -34.58 4.21 -18.59
CA LEU A 11 -33.93 4.33 -17.27
C LEU A 11 -32.99 3.16 -16.95
N LEU A 12 -33.26 1.97 -17.50
CA LEU A 12 -32.41 0.78 -17.35
C LEU A 12 -31.22 0.75 -18.33
N ALA A 13 -31.22 1.64 -19.32
CA ALA A 13 -30.15 1.78 -20.32
C ALA A 13 -29.14 2.90 -19.96
N MET A 14 -29.12 3.35 -18.71
CA MET A 14 -28.08 4.26 -18.21
C MET A 14 -26.77 3.46 -18.12
N PRO A 15 -25.76 3.74 -18.97
CA PRO A 15 -24.46 3.13 -18.77
C PRO A 15 -23.95 3.54 -17.39
N TYR A 16 -23.51 2.56 -16.60
CA TYR A 16 -22.79 2.84 -15.37
C TYR A 16 -21.53 3.63 -15.74
N ALA A 17 -21.57 4.95 -15.54
CA ALA A 17 -20.40 5.79 -15.66
C ALA A 17 -19.55 5.53 -14.42
N TRP A 18 -18.58 4.63 -14.55
CA TRP A 18 -17.48 4.50 -13.61
C TRP A 18 -16.58 5.72 -13.81
N ALA A 19 -16.95 6.83 -13.19
CA ALA A 19 -16.07 7.98 -13.11
C ALA A 19 -15.08 7.70 -11.98
N ASP A 20 -13.83 7.43 -12.34
CA ASP A 20 -12.75 7.47 -11.37
C ASP A 20 -12.70 8.88 -10.78
N LEU A 21 -12.85 8.97 -9.46
CA LEU A 21 -12.67 10.21 -8.72
C LEU A 21 -11.24 10.69 -8.91
N GLN A 22 -11.01 11.63 -9.83
CA GLN A 22 -9.73 12.29 -9.94
C GLN A 22 -9.59 13.31 -8.81
N ALA A 23 -8.53 13.17 -8.03
CA ALA A 23 -8.20 14.17 -7.01
C ALA A 23 -7.97 15.51 -7.71
N LYS A 24 -8.68 16.54 -7.26
CA LYS A 24 -8.44 17.91 -7.72
C LYS A 24 -7.37 18.55 -6.83
N PRO A 25 -6.27 19.05 -7.38
CA PRO A 25 -5.27 19.76 -6.59
C PRO A 25 -5.85 21.07 -6.06
N HIS A 26 -5.55 21.38 -4.81
CA HIS A 26 -5.85 22.65 -4.17
C HIS A 26 -4.55 23.32 -3.73
N THR A 27 -4.23 24.47 -4.30
CA THR A 27 -3.07 25.27 -3.87
C THR A 27 -3.36 25.88 -2.51
N GLY A 28 -2.66 25.38 -1.50
CA GLY A 28 -2.71 25.86 -0.13
C GLY A 28 -1.71 26.98 0.15
N VAL A 29 -1.45 27.21 1.44
CA VAL A 29 -0.52 28.24 1.91
C VAL A 29 0.89 27.99 1.35
N ALA A 30 1.60 29.06 1.01
CA ALA A 30 2.96 29.03 0.48
C ALA A 30 3.15 28.31 -0.88
N GLY A 31 2.09 28.10 -1.66
CA GLY A 31 2.17 27.48 -2.99
C GLY A 31 2.33 25.97 -2.96
N ILE A 32 1.97 25.33 -1.85
CA ILE A 32 1.94 23.86 -1.72
C ILE A 32 0.59 23.36 -2.26
N ASP A 33 0.62 22.50 -3.26
CA ASP A 33 -0.57 21.83 -3.79
C ASP A 33 -0.91 20.60 -2.95
N PHE A 34 -2.17 20.50 -2.53
CA PHE A 34 -2.70 19.36 -1.80
C PHE A 34 -3.64 18.56 -2.68
N GLU A 35 -3.45 17.25 -2.70
CA GLU A 35 -4.37 16.30 -3.34
C GLU A 35 -4.83 15.29 -2.30
N SER A 36 -6.13 14.99 -2.30
CA SER A 36 -6.69 13.92 -1.47
C SER A 36 -7.68 13.10 -2.27
N GLN A 37 -7.65 11.79 -2.07
CA GLN A 37 -8.56 10.84 -2.70
C GLN A 37 -8.97 9.80 -1.66
N VAL A 38 -10.21 9.31 -1.74
CA VAL A 38 -10.65 8.17 -0.94
C VAL A 38 -11.29 7.15 -1.88
N GLY A 39 -10.68 5.98 -1.97
CA GLY A 39 -11.28 4.81 -2.61
C GLY A 39 -12.15 4.04 -1.63
N TYR A 40 -13.25 3.47 -2.12
CA TYR A 40 -14.10 2.53 -1.39
C TYR A 40 -14.36 1.31 -2.27
N ASP A 41 -14.13 0.11 -1.75
CA ASP A 41 -14.37 -1.15 -2.45
C ASP A 41 -15.18 -2.13 -1.60
N VAL A 42 -16.04 -2.91 -2.24
CA VAL A 42 -16.74 -4.03 -1.62
C VAL A 42 -16.60 -5.25 -2.53
N GLY A 43 -16.52 -6.43 -1.93
CA GLY A 43 -16.33 -7.64 -2.71
C GLY A 43 -16.40 -8.90 -1.86
N TYR A 44 -15.97 -10.00 -2.46
CA TYR A 44 -15.86 -11.30 -1.81
C TYR A 44 -14.47 -11.87 -2.12
N ASN A 45 -13.80 -12.38 -1.09
CA ASN A 45 -12.58 -13.15 -1.22
C ASN A 45 -12.94 -14.59 -0.85
N ASP A 46 -12.82 -15.52 -1.78
CA ASP A 46 -13.12 -16.94 -1.57
C ASP A 46 -12.02 -17.69 -0.81
N ASN A 47 -10.82 -17.09 -0.70
CA ASN A 47 -9.67 -17.71 -0.11
C ASN A 47 -8.80 -16.69 0.66
N VAL A 48 -9.32 -16.24 1.80
CA VAL A 48 -8.69 -15.25 2.68
C VAL A 48 -7.31 -15.70 3.16
N THR A 49 -7.16 -16.97 3.52
CA THR A 49 -5.92 -17.56 4.06
C THR A 49 -5.08 -18.30 3.01
N TRP A 50 -5.30 -17.99 1.73
CA TRP A 50 -4.55 -18.51 0.58
C TRP A 50 -4.21 -20.01 0.67
N GLN A 51 -5.22 -20.86 0.71
CA GLN A 51 -5.07 -22.31 0.72
C GLN A 51 -5.03 -22.87 -0.70
N ARG A 52 -4.10 -23.79 -0.98
CA ARG A 52 -3.94 -24.39 -2.31
C ARG A 52 -5.03 -25.43 -2.64
N TYR A 53 -5.58 -26.07 -1.62
CA TYR A 53 -6.58 -27.11 -1.77
C TYR A 53 -7.94 -26.60 -1.26
N GLY A 54 -8.96 -26.68 -2.11
CA GLY A 54 -10.31 -26.13 -1.88
C GLY A 54 -11.05 -26.61 -0.63
N GLY A 55 -10.56 -27.66 0.06
CA GLY A 55 -11.16 -28.14 1.30
C GLY A 55 -10.92 -27.24 2.51
N ASN A 56 -9.90 -26.37 2.46
CA ASN A 56 -9.45 -25.54 3.58
C ASN A 56 -9.62 -24.04 3.34
N GLU A 57 -10.13 -23.65 2.17
CA GLU A 57 -10.30 -22.23 1.81
C GLU A 57 -11.37 -21.57 2.68
N ILE A 58 -11.07 -20.38 3.19
CA ILE A 58 -12.01 -19.57 3.96
C ILE A 58 -12.45 -18.40 3.10
N GLY A 59 -13.75 -18.35 2.81
CA GLY A 59 -14.38 -17.26 2.09
C GLY A 59 -14.97 -16.20 3.01
N SER A 60 -14.83 -14.93 2.64
CA SER A 60 -15.48 -13.81 3.31
C SER A 60 -15.79 -12.67 2.35
N ALA A 61 -16.98 -12.08 2.51
CA ALA A 61 -17.27 -10.77 1.99
C ALA A 61 -16.37 -9.72 2.67
N TYR A 62 -16.06 -8.63 1.97
CA TYR A 62 -15.27 -7.53 2.52
C TYR A 62 -15.78 -6.16 2.09
N GLN A 63 -15.40 -5.17 2.90
CA GLN A 63 -15.43 -3.77 2.55
C GLN A 63 -14.06 -3.14 2.80
N GLY A 64 -13.66 -2.20 1.96
CA GLY A 64 -12.35 -1.58 1.95
C GLY A 64 -12.43 -0.06 1.79
N VAL A 65 -11.52 0.66 2.45
CA VAL A 65 -11.33 2.10 2.30
C VAL A 65 -9.85 2.36 2.05
N LYS A 66 -9.54 3.16 1.03
CA LYS A 66 -8.17 3.47 0.61
C LYS A 66 -7.96 4.98 0.48
N PRO A 67 -7.65 5.68 1.59
CA PRO A 67 -7.36 7.09 1.53
C PRO A 67 -5.94 7.33 0.98
N ILE A 68 -5.78 8.40 0.21
CA ILE A 68 -4.51 8.89 -0.29
C ILE A 68 -4.47 10.40 -0.05
N PHE A 69 -3.36 10.89 0.48
CA PHE A 69 -3.09 12.31 0.67
C PHE A 69 -1.72 12.62 0.09
N LYS A 70 -1.61 13.73 -0.63
CA LYS A 70 -0.36 14.25 -1.17
C LYS A 70 -0.24 15.73 -0.85
N ALA A 71 0.97 16.17 -0.55
CA ALA A 71 1.38 17.56 -0.50
C ALA A 71 2.58 17.73 -1.43
N ILE A 72 2.46 18.64 -2.39
CA ILE A 72 3.40 18.86 -3.48
C ILE A 72 3.88 20.30 -3.39
N GLY A 73 5.17 20.51 -3.26
CA GLY A 73 5.77 21.84 -3.27
C GLY A 73 6.76 21.95 -4.42
N GLU A 74 6.59 22.96 -5.27
CA GLU A 74 7.56 23.27 -6.32
C GLU A 74 8.03 24.71 -6.19
N ARG A 75 9.35 24.91 -6.23
CA ARG A 75 9.95 26.24 -6.24
C ARG A 75 11.18 26.23 -7.13
N TYR A 76 11.06 26.83 -8.32
CA TYR A 76 12.09 26.77 -9.36
C TYR A 76 12.42 25.31 -9.73
N GLU A 77 13.65 24.87 -9.49
CA GLU A 77 14.07 23.47 -9.73
C GLU A 77 13.87 22.56 -8.52
N ASP A 78 13.54 23.12 -7.34
CA ASP A 78 13.29 22.36 -6.13
C ASP A 78 11.89 21.74 -6.18
N ARG A 79 11.80 20.46 -5.81
CA ARG A 79 10.54 19.71 -5.78
C ARG A 79 10.43 18.88 -4.52
N TYR A 80 9.25 18.88 -3.93
CA TYR A 80 8.93 18.17 -2.70
C TYR A 80 7.62 17.43 -2.87
N LEU A 81 7.60 16.16 -2.51
CA LEU A 81 6.39 15.35 -2.44
C LEU A 81 6.36 14.65 -1.09
N LEU A 82 5.32 14.91 -0.32
CA LEU A 82 4.95 14.10 0.84
C LEU A 82 3.65 13.37 0.49
N MET A 83 3.63 12.06 0.66
CA MET A 83 2.45 11.24 0.40
C MET A 83 2.19 10.29 1.56
N TYR A 84 0.92 10.12 1.88
CA TYR A 84 0.41 9.06 2.73
C TYR A 84 -0.66 8.29 1.96
N SER A 85 -0.64 6.95 2.05
CA SER A 85 -1.78 6.12 1.65
C SER A 85 -2.08 5.06 2.70
N GLY A 86 -3.37 4.78 2.86
CA GLY A 86 -3.86 3.68 3.69
C GLY A 86 -4.57 2.62 2.85
N ASP A 87 -4.54 1.39 3.31
CA ASP A 87 -5.40 0.31 2.82
C ASP A 87 -6.04 -0.37 4.03
N TYR A 88 -7.32 -0.07 4.23
CA TYR A 88 -8.11 -0.56 5.34
C TYR A 88 -9.15 -1.54 4.79
N ARG A 89 -9.10 -2.81 5.17
CA ARG A 89 -10.08 -3.81 4.74
C ARG A 89 -10.65 -4.57 5.92
N ARG A 90 -11.97 -4.69 5.93
CA ARG A 90 -12.74 -5.42 6.94
C ARG A 90 -13.50 -6.56 6.29
N TYR A 91 -13.22 -7.78 6.73
CA TYR A 91 -13.92 -8.99 6.34
C TYR A 91 -15.12 -9.22 7.26
N ALA A 92 -16.23 -9.68 6.68
CA ALA A 92 -17.49 -9.89 7.39
C ALA A 92 -17.49 -11.16 8.25
N SER A 93 -16.86 -12.24 7.77
CA SER A 93 -16.82 -13.54 8.45
C SER A 93 -15.44 -13.96 8.95
N ASP A 94 -14.37 -13.23 8.60
CA ASP A 94 -13.01 -13.51 9.07
C ASP A 94 -12.27 -12.23 9.51
N SER A 95 -12.67 -11.69 10.66
CA SER A 95 -12.09 -10.44 11.17
C SER A 95 -10.62 -10.54 11.58
N ALA A 96 -10.08 -11.76 11.70
CA ALA A 96 -8.68 -11.97 12.06
C ALA A 96 -7.72 -11.53 10.95
N ASP A 97 -8.16 -11.62 9.69
CA ASP A 97 -7.42 -11.16 8.50
C ASP A 97 -7.80 -9.75 8.06
N ASN A 98 -8.45 -8.98 8.94
CA ASN A 98 -8.63 -7.56 8.67
C ASN A 98 -7.28 -6.87 8.44
N ARG A 99 -7.26 -5.94 7.49
CA ARG A 99 -6.05 -5.24 7.05
C ARG A 99 -6.10 -3.78 7.45
N ASP A 100 -4.99 -3.31 7.99
CA ASP A 100 -4.74 -1.91 8.34
C ASP A 100 -3.31 -1.54 7.90
N ASN A 101 -3.14 -1.37 6.59
CA ASN A 101 -1.84 -1.06 5.99
C ASN A 101 -1.65 0.44 5.83
N HIS A 102 -0.41 0.90 6.02
CA HIS A 102 -0.03 2.29 5.89
C HIS A 102 1.22 2.40 5.03
N PHE A 103 1.25 3.39 4.15
CA PHE A 103 2.41 3.74 3.35
C PHE A 103 2.69 5.24 3.46
N PHE A 104 3.93 5.58 3.76
CA PHE A 104 4.43 6.94 3.80
C PHE A 104 5.55 7.08 2.78
N MET A 105 5.55 8.17 2.05
CA MET A 105 6.59 8.49 1.08
C MET A 105 6.95 9.96 1.18
N PHE A 106 8.25 10.24 1.21
CA PHE A 106 8.80 11.58 1.06
C PHE A 106 9.83 11.57 -0.06
N ASN A 107 9.68 12.46 -1.03
CA ASN A 107 10.69 12.73 -2.04
C ASN A 107 11.04 14.21 -2.01
N GLY A 108 12.29 14.53 -1.68
CA GLY A 108 12.81 15.88 -1.72
C GLY A 108 13.91 15.98 -2.77
N LYS A 109 13.86 17.00 -3.61
CA LYS A 109 14.90 17.33 -4.60
C LYS A 109 15.26 18.80 -4.45
N TRP A 110 16.55 19.04 -4.21
CA TRP A 110 17.12 20.37 -4.08
C TRP A 110 18.16 20.60 -5.18
N ARG A 111 18.13 21.81 -5.74
CA ARG A 111 19.11 22.30 -6.70
C ARG A 111 19.87 23.46 -6.10
N PHE A 112 21.20 23.34 -6.03
CA PHE A 112 22.08 24.41 -5.59
C PHE A 112 22.89 24.94 -6.77
N GLY A 113 22.42 26.05 -7.34
CA GLY A 113 22.98 26.60 -8.58
C GLY A 113 22.83 25.62 -9.76
N SER A 114 23.62 25.80 -10.82
CA SER A 114 23.45 25.00 -12.04
C SER A 114 24.09 23.61 -11.99
N MET A 115 24.90 23.29 -10.98
CA MET A 115 25.74 22.08 -10.99
C MET A 115 25.43 21.09 -9.87
N HIS A 116 24.90 21.52 -8.72
CA HIS A 116 24.79 20.64 -7.56
C HIS A 116 23.33 20.24 -7.34
N GLY A 117 23.09 18.94 -7.13
CA GLY A 117 21.77 18.42 -6.81
C GLY A 117 21.83 17.49 -5.62
N LEU A 118 20.80 17.53 -4.79
CA LEU A 118 20.60 16.60 -3.69
C LEU A 118 19.20 16.02 -3.80
N SER A 119 19.04 14.72 -3.66
CA SER A 119 17.72 14.09 -3.48
C SER A 119 17.70 13.19 -2.25
N LEU A 120 16.55 13.20 -1.58
CA LEU A 120 16.25 12.33 -0.46
C LEU A 120 14.92 11.65 -0.74
N ASP A 121 14.95 10.34 -0.86
CA ASP A 121 13.78 9.50 -1.06
C ASP A 121 13.63 8.60 0.17
N LEU A 122 12.48 8.68 0.85
CA LEU A 122 12.14 7.90 2.03
C LEU A 122 10.79 7.22 1.78
N ASP A 123 10.76 5.90 1.90
CA ASP A 123 9.54 5.11 1.84
C ASP A 123 9.41 4.26 3.11
N GLU A 124 8.22 4.23 3.69
CA GLU A 124 7.91 3.39 4.83
C GLU A 124 6.55 2.73 4.67
N THR A 125 6.56 1.40 4.65
CA THR A 125 5.35 0.57 4.58
C THR A 125 5.16 -0.17 5.91
N PHE A 126 4.05 0.10 6.58
CA PHE A 126 3.53 -0.76 7.63
C PHE A 126 2.51 -1.71 6.97
N GLY A 127 2.94 -2.93 6.70
CA GLY A 127 2.16 -3.93 5.99
C GLY A 127 1.87 -5.16 6.83
N HIS A 128 1.45 -6.23 6.14
CA HIS A 128 1.38 -7.59 6.66
C HIS A 128 1.63 -8.59 5.54
N GLU A 129 2.06 -9.80 5.91
CA GLU A 129 2.01 -10.99 5.08
C GLU A 129 0.70 -11.72 5.37
N GLU A 130 -0.08 -11.99 4.33
CA GLU A 130 -1.32 -12.74 4.44
C GLU A 130 -1.04 -14.17 4.88
N ARG A 131 -1.95 -14.77 5.65
CA ARG A 131 -1.84 -16.19 6.00
C ARG A 131 -1.86 -17.02 4.72
N GLY A 132 -0.97 -18.01 4.62
CA GLY A 132 -0.82 -18.87 3.46
C GLY A 132 0.03 -18.27 2.35
N ARG A 133 0.55 -17.04 2.51
CA ARG A 133 1.51 -16.43 1.58
C ARG A 133 2.85 -16.20 2.25
N ASP A 134 3.85 -15.95 1.41
CA ASP A 134 5.20 -15.56 1.78
C ASP A 134 5.80 -16.53 2.80
N THR A 135 6.07 -16.10 4.03
CA THR A 135 6.69 -16.93 5.08
C THR A 135 5.83 -18.14 5.47
N THR A 136 4.51 -18.07 5.24
CA THR A 136 3.56 -19.14 5.60
C THR A 136 3.00 -19.90 4.39
N GLU A 137 3.65 -19.76 3.23
CA GLU A 137 3.22 -20.44 2.03
C GLU A 137 3.23 -21.97 2.22
N GLY A 138 2.11 -22.61 1.89
CA GLY A 138 1.93 -24.05 2.02
C GLY A 138 1.51 -24.54 3.41
N PHE A 139 1.36 -23.65 4.40
CA PHE A 139 0.84 -24.03 5.71
C PHE A 139 -0.63 -24.49 5.62
N LEU A 140 -0.92 -25.62 6.25
CA LEU A 140 -2.26 -26.12 6.49
C LEU A 140 -2.91 -25.43 7.72
N PRO A 141 -4.25 -25.45 7.86
CA PRO A 141 -4.96 -24.91 9.01
C PRO A 141 -4.43 -25.35 10.38
N GLU A 142 -3.97 -26.60 10.47
CA GLU A 142 -3.39 -27.17 11.69
C GLU A 142 -2.05 -26.51 12.03
N GLN A 143 -1.21 -26.24 11.02
CA GLN A 143 0.11 -25.64 11.20
C GLN A 143 0.00 -24.17 11.60
N PHE A 144 -0.99 -23.43 11.09
CA PHE A 144 -1.27 -22.08 11.60
C PHE A 144 -1.57 -22.08 13.10
N LYS A 145 -2.31 -23.09 13.59
CA LYS A 145 -2.61 -23.21 15.02
C LYS A 145 -1.37 -23.60 15.81
N GLU A 146 -0.61 -24.58 15.32
CA GLU A 146 0.63 -25.07 15.94
C GLU A 146 1.66 -23.95 16.13
N PHE A 147 1.85 -23.08 15.13
CA PHE A 147 2.79 -21.96 15.21
C PHE A 147 2.17 -20.67 15.78
N GLY A 148 0.93 -20.71 16.28
CA GLY A 148 0.25 -19.53 16.84
C GLY A 148 -0.08 -18.42 15.82
N ILE A 149 -0.06 -18.73 14.51
CA ILE A 149 -0.34 -17.79 13.43
C ILE A 149 -1.86 -17.68 13.20
N ASN A 150 -2.51 -16.94 14.10
CA ASN A 150 -3.95 -16.73 14.09
C ASN A 150 -4.42 -15.51 13.27
N LYS A 151 -3.49 -14.72 12.74
CA LYS A 151 -3.71 -13.51 11.94
C LYS A 151 -2.53 -13.25 11.00
N PRO A 152 -2.67 -12.36 10.01
CA PRO A 152 -1.57 -11.96 9.14
C PRO A 152 -0.36 -11.44 9.92
N ILE A 153 0.85 -11.74 9.44
CA ILE A 153 2.09 -11.39 10.13
C ILE A 153 2.43 -9.93 9.81
N ALA A 154 2.44 -9.05 10.80
CA ALA A 154 2.70 -7.63 10.57
C ALA A 154 4.14 -7.39 10.13
N THR A 155 4.33 -6.54 9.12
CA THR A 155 5.64 -6.18 8.58
C THR A 155 5.88 -4.68 8.63
N ARG A 156 7.14 -4.28 8.63
CA ARG A 156 7.60 -2.90 8.40
C ARG A 156 8.72 -2.95 7.38
N PHE A 157 8.51 -2.31 6.24
CA PHE A 157 9.53 -2.13 5.23
C PHE A 157 9.92 -0.66 5.18
N PHE A 158 11.21 -0.37 5.36
CA PHE A 158 11.78 0.97 5.27
C PHE A 158 12.84 1.01 4.17
N ASN A 159 12.73 2.00 3.30
CA ASN A 159 13.67 2.27 2.23
C ASN A 159 14.08 3.74 2.30
N SER A 160 15.38 4.02 2.26
CA SER A 160 15.90 5.37 2.21
C SER A 160 17.03 5.47 1.19
N GLU A 161 17.01 6.50 0.37
CA GLU A 161 18.07 6.86 -0.55
C GLU A 161 18.43 8.34 -0.40
N LEU A 162 19.70 8.63 -0.14
CA LEU A 162 20.27 9.97 -0.23
C LEU A 162 21.21 10.01 -1.42
N ARG A 163 20.96 10.89 -2.38
CA ARG A 163 21.76 11.00 -3.61
C ARG A 163 22.25 12.41 -3.79
N TYR A 164 23.54 12.54 -4.05
CA TYR A 164 24.17 13.79 -4.47
C TYR A 164 24.59 13.68 -5.93
N SER A 165 24.34 14.73 -6.70
CA SER A 165 24.73 14.84 -8.10
C SER A 165 25.57 16.09 -8.33
N TYR A 166 26.63 15.97 -9.12
CA TYR A 166 27.41 17.08 -9.65
C TYR A 166 27.40 17.05 -11.18
N GLY A 167 26.95 18.13 -11.79
CA GLY A 167 26.76 18.30 -13.23
C GLY A 167 25.43 18.98 -13.54
N ALA A 168 25.40 19.75 -14.62
CA ALA A 168 24.18 20.42 -15.07
C ALA A 168 23.13 19.38 -15.52
N PRO A 169 21.82 19.61 -15.28
CA PRO A 169 20.76 18.70 -15.69
C PRO A 169 20.82 18.33 -17.19
N GLU A 170 21.16 19.30 -18.05
CA GLU A 170 21.31 19.14 -19.50
C GLU A 170 22.79 19.02 -19.94
N GLY A 171 23.73 18.94 -18.99
CA GLY A 171 25.15 18.84 -19.26
C GLY A 171 25.57 17.44 -19.71
N ARG A 172 26.58 17.34 -20.59
CA ARG A 172 27.10 16.05 -21.07
C ARG A 172 27.86 15.24 -20.02
N GLY A 173 28.30 15.88 -18.94
CA GLY A 173 29.06 15.26 -17.86
C GLY A 173 28.31 15.39 -16.54
N LYS A 174 28.03 14.25 -15.90
CA LYS A 174 27.35 14.17 -14.61
C LYS A 174 27.96 13.05 -13.79
N ALA A 175 28.23 13.33 -12.51
CA ALA A 175 28.65 12.34 -11.53
C ALA A 175 27.61 12.29 -10.42
N GLU A 176 27.30 11.09 -9.93
CA GLU A 176 26.36 10.88 -8.84
C GLU A 176 26.92 9.91 -7.82
N VAL A 177 26.57 10.14 -6.56
CA VAL A 177 26.82 9.22 -5.45
C VAL A 177 25.52 9.04 -4.70
N ALA A 178 25.15 7.80 -4.42
CA ALA A 178 23.96 7.46 -3.66
C ALA A 178 24.30 6.57 -2.46
N LEU A 179 23.69 6.89 -1.32
CA LEU A 179 23.69 6.07 -0.12
C LEU A 179 22.29 5.49 0.05
N MET A 180 22.20 4.16 0.10
CA MET A 180 20.92 3.45 0.18
C MET A 180 20.87 2.57 1.43
N HIS A 181 19.72 2.53 2.07
CA HIS A 181 19.42 1.61 3.17
C HIS A 181 18.01 1.04 2.99
N LYS A 182 17.92 -0.29 3.06
CA LYS A 182 16.66 -1.04 2.96
C LYS A 182 16.56 -2.02 4.11
N GLN A 183 15.39 -2.09 4.73
CA GLN A 183 15.16 -2.97 5.85
C GLN A 183 13.72 -3.47 5.89
N LEU A 184 13.55 -4.79 5.97
CA LEU A 184 12.30 -5.46 6.31
C LEU A 184 12.38 -5.96 7.75
N ARG A 185 11.35 -5.72 8.55
CA ARG A 185 11.18 -6.29 9.88
C ARG A 185 9.79 -6.85 10.06
N PHE A 186 9.71 -8.02 10.69
CA PHE A 186 8.48 -8.53 11.26
C PHE A 186 8.16 -7.81 12.57
N ARG A 187 6.88 -7.64 12.87
CA ARG A 187 6.35 -6.91 14.03
C ARG A 187 5.27 -7.73 14.72
N ASN A 188 5.01 -7.45 15.99
CA ASN A 188 3.92 -8.04 16.78
C ASN A 188 3.95 -9.57 16.77
N LEU A 189 5.12 -10.15 17.02
CA LEU A 189 5.37 -11.59 16.97
C LEU A 189 5.02 -12.32 18.28
N ASP A 190 4.48 -11.62 19.27
CA ASP A 190 4.22 -12.17 20.60
C ASP A 190 3.25 -13.37 20.61
N SER A 191 2.44 -13.52 19.55
CA SER A 191 1.53 -14.65 19.38
C SER A 191 2.10 -15.80 18.57
N ILE A 192 3.27 -15.64 17.94
CA ILE A 192 3.90 -16.69 17.13
C ILE A 192 4.76 -17.55 18.05
N GLU A 193 4.45 -18.84 18.10
CA GLU A 193 5.16 -19.80 18.92
C GLU A 193 6.50 -20.16 18.28
N ASP A 194 7.54 -20.25 19.11
CA ASP A 194 8.85 -20.71 18.66
C ASP A 194 8.84 -22.24 18.54
N ALA A 195 9.10 -22.74 17.33
CA ALA A 195 9.23 -24.16 17.04
C ALA A 195 10.48 -24.80 17.73
N SER A 196 11.35 -23.98 18.32
CA SER A 196 12.67 -24.39 18.81
C SER A 196 12.67 -25.41 19.95
N ALA A 197 11.56 -25.56 20.70
CA ALA A 197 11.50 -26.53 21.78
C ALA A 197 11.73 -27.98 21.28
N ASP A 198 11.24 -28.32 20.08
CA ASP A 198 11.42 -29.66 19.48
C ASP A 198 12.51 -29.71 18.38
N PHE A 199 12.96 -28.57 17.85
CA PHE A 199 14.02 -28.54 16.82
C PHE A 199 15.38 -29.01 17.34
N HIS A 200 15.60 -28.97 18.67
CA HIS A 200 16.81 -29.49 19.31
C HIS A 200 16.76 -31.00 19.60
N TYR A 201 15.64 -31.67 19.35
CA TYR A 201 15.45 -33.10 19.61
C TYR A 201 15.52 -33.99 18.36
N TYR A 202 15.89 -33.43 17.20
CA TYR A 202 16.14 -34.15 15.96
C TYR A 202 17.58 -33.97 15.43
#